data_AF-A0A955EKC4-F1
#
_entry.id   AF-A0A955EKC4-F1
#
_cell.length_a   1.000
_cell.length_b   1.000
_cell.length_c   1.000
_cell.angle_alpha   90.00
_cell.angle_beta   90.00
_cell.angle_gamma   90.00
#
_symmetry.space_group_name_H-M   'P 1'
#
loop_
_entity.id
_entity.type
_entity.pdbx_description
1 polymer ?
#
loop_
_entity_poly.entity_id
_entity_poly.type
_entity_poly.pdbx_seq_one_letter_code
_entity_poly.pdbx_strand_id
1 'polypeptide(L)'
;MTLREKTLVIIGVTLLGLLVVLLVAARQIVYQSFTRLEIEAADEHLSRVSQAVSLSVREVRSTASDYAAWDDSCVYIKEPYPEYESSNYSWSSIQGIHVNTVIYLDQDDTPVFTTEFDLETGTKLEGEPPLLRALSAYPGL
;
A
#
# COMPACT_ATOMS: atom_id res chain seq x y z
N MET A 1 72.72 6.50 -5.27
CA MET A 1 71.66 5.84 -6.07
C MET A 1 72.25 5.37 -7.36
N THR A 2 72.21 4.07 -7.62
CA THR A 2 72.58 3.53 -8.93
C THR A 2 71.46 3.82 -9.95
N LEU A 3 71.76 3.87 -11.25
CA LEU A 3 70.75 4.08 -12.29
C LEU A 3 69.56 3.14 -12.16
N ARG A 4 69.79 1.88 -11.74
CA ARG A 4 68.74 0.87 -11.49
C ARG A 4 67.72 1.28 -10.42
N GLU A 5 68.18 1.85 -9.30
CA GLU A 5 67.28 2.28 -8.22
C GLU A 5 66.36 3.42 -8.66
N LYS A 6 66.90 4.38 -9.42
CA LYS A 6 66.10 5.48 -9.97
C LYS A 6 65.00 4.97 -10.92
N THR A 7 65.34 4.04 -11.81
CA THR A 7 64.37 3.50 -12.77
C THR A 7 63.29 2.68 -12.06
N LEU A 8 63.64 1.88 -11.05
CA LEU A 8 62.69 1.11 -10.25
C LEU A 8 61.70 2.02 -9.50
N VAL A 9 62.18 3.11 -8.90
CA VAL A 9 61.32 4.09 -8.22
C VAL A 9 60.35 4.74 -9.20
N ILE A 10 60.83 5.17 -10.37
CA ILE A 10 59.97 5.80 -11.39
C ILE A 10 58.87 4.83 -11.84
N ILE A 11 59.21 3.58 -12.14
CA ILE A 11 58.23 2.55 -12.55
C ILE A 11 57.22 2.28 -11.42
N GLY A 12 57.70 2.18 -10.17
CA GLY A 12 56.83 1.98 -9.02
C GLY A 12 55.83 3.12 -8.85
N VAL A 13 56.30 4.38 -8.95
CA VAL A 13 55.45 5.56 -8.83
C VAL A 13 54.44 5.67 -9.98
N THR A 14 54.84 5.36 -11.22
CA THR A 14 53.91 5.40 -12.37
C THR A 14 52.84 4.32 -12.27
N LEU A 15 53.20 3.09 -11.88
CA LEU A 15 52.24 2.02 -11.64
C LEU A 15 51.27 2.37 -10.51
N LEU A 16 51.78 2.93 -9.42
CA LEU A 16 50.95 3.34 -8.29
C LEU A 16 50.00 4.47 -8.69
N GLY A 17 50.49 5.45 -9.46
CA GLY A 17 49.67 6.53 -10.01
C GLY A 17 48.56 6.00 -10.93
N LEU A 18 48.88 5.07 -11.83
CA LEU A 18 47.90 4.43 -12.70
C LEU A 18 46.84 3.68 -11.91
N LEU A 19 47.24 2.93 -10.86
CA LEU A 19 46.32 2.21 -9.98
C LEU A 19 45.33 3.17 -9.30
N VAL A 20 45.83 4.29 -8.77
CA VAL A 20 44.98 5.31 -8.13
C VAL A 20 43.97 5.88 -9.12
N VAL A 21 44.40 6.24 -10.33
CA VAL A 21 43.51 6.76 -11.38
C VAL A 21 42.42 5.74 -11.73
N LEU A 22 42.78 4.46 -11.91
CA LEU A 22 41.82 3.40 -12.20
C LEU A 22 40.82 3.19 -11.06
N LEU A 23 41.28 3.20 -9.81
CA LEU A 23 40.40 3.04 -8.64
C LEU A 23 39.43 4.21 -8.50
N VAL A 24 39.90 5.44 -8.72
CA VAL A 24 39.04 6.64 -8.68
C VAL A 24 38.00 6.60 -9.80
N ALA A 25 38.41 6.25 -11.02
CA ALA A 25 37.49 6.13 -12.15
C ALA A 25 36.45 5.02 -11.92
N ALA A 26 36.89 3.83 -11.48
CA ALA A 26 35.99 2.72 -11.16
C ALA A 26 35.02 3.10 -10.05
N ARG A 27 35.50 3.74 -8.97
CA ARG A 27 34.65 4.23 -7.90
C ARG A 27 33.60 5.20 -8.44
N GLN A 28 33.99 6.20 -9.22
CA GLN A 28 33.05 7.19 -9.73
C GLN A 28 31.95 6.57 -10.59
N ILE A 29 32.32 5.68 -11.52
CA ILE A 29 31.38 5.01 -12.43
C ILE A 29 30.40 4.12 -11.64
N VAL A 30 30.93 3.33 -10.69
CA VAL A 30 30.14 2.41 -9.88
C VAL A 30 29.17 3.19 -8.99
N TYR A 31 29.64 4.17 -8.22
CA TYR A 31 28.79 4.94 -7.30
C TYR A 31 27.66 5.68 -8.04
N GLN A 32 27.96 6.33 -9.17
CA GLN A 32 26.93 7.01 -9.96
C GLN A 32 25.90 6.03 -10.53
N SER A 33 26.35 4.88 -11.01
CA SER A 33 25.45 3.85 -11.57
C SER A 33 24.56 3.26 -10.50
N PHE A 34 25.10 2.94 -9.32
CA PHE A 34 24.32 2.43 -8.20
C PHE A 34 23.30 3.45 -7.71
N THR A 35 23.68 4.72 -7.55
CA THR A 35 22.76 5.78 -7.11
C THR A 35 21.59 5.92 -8.09
N ARG A 36 21.86 5.87 -9.39
CA ARG A 36 20.79 5.96 -10.40
C ARG A 36 19.84 4.77 -10.33
N LEU A 37 20.38 3.55 -10.24
CA LEU A 37 19.58 2.33 -10.14
C LEU A 37 18.74 2.30 -8.86
N GLU A 38 19.27 2.82 -7.75
CA GLU A 38 18.54 2.91 -6.48
C GLU A 38 17.34 3.85 -6.57
N ILE A 39 17.50 5.01 -7.22
CA ILE A 39 16.39 5.95 -7.46
C ILE A 39 15.34 5.33 -8.40
N GLU A 40 15.77 4.74 -9.52
CA GLU A 40 14.86 4.08 -10.47
C GLU A 40 14.07 2.95 -9.79
N ALA A 41 14.73 2.13 -8.96
CA ALA A 41 14.07 1.07 -8.20
C ALA A 41 13.09 1.65 -7.16
N ALA A 42 13.48 2.70 -6.43
CA ALA A 42 12.62 3.35 -5.46
C ALA A 42 11.34 3.91 -6.11
N ASP A 43 11.46 4.58 -7.26
CA ASP A 43 10.32 5.10 -8.02
C ASP A 43 9.41 3.96 -8.52
N GLU A 44 9.99 2.87 -9.02
CA GLU A 44 9.22 1.70 -9.44
C GLU A 44 8.46 1.08 -8.26
N HIS A 45 9.12 0.93 -7.11
CA HIS A 45 8.48 0.41 -5.90
C HIS A 45 7.34 1.31 -5.42
N LEU A 46 7.53 2.63 -5.41
CA LEU A 46 6.49 3.60 -5.07
C LEU A 46 5.30 3.52 -6.04
N SER A 47 5.57 3.41 -7.34
CA SER A 47 4.53 3.24 -8.36
C SER A 47 3.73 1.95 -8.13
N ARG A 48 4.39 0.83 -7.84
CA ARG A 48 3.73 -0.45 -7.54
C ARG A 48 2.85 -0.37 -6.29
N VAL A 49 3.32 0.26 -5.21
CA VAL A 49 2.54 0.45 -3.99
C VAL A 49 1.31 1.32 -4.27
N SER A 50 1.47 2.44 -5.00
CA SER A 50 0.36 3.31 -5.38
C SER A 50 -0.69 2.57 -6.23
N GLN A 51 -0.25 1.75 -7.18
CA GLN A 51 -1.13 0.92 -8.00
C GLN A 51 -1.87 -0.13 -7.18
N ALA A 52 -1.20 -0.79 -6.22
CA ALA A 52 -1.83 -1.75 -5.33
C ALA A 52 -2.91 -1.10 -4.46
N VAL A 53 -2.62 0.03 -3.82
CA VAL A 53 -3.62 0.80 -3.05
C VAL A 53 -4.80 1.24 -3.94
N SER A 54 -4.51 1.71 -5.14
CA SER A 54 -5.54 2.11 -6.10
C SER A 54 -6.42 0.95 -6.56
N LEU A 55 -5.86 -0.27 -6.64
CA LEU A 55 -6.62 -1.48 -6.93
C LEU A 55 -7.55 -1.82 -5.75
N SER A 56 -7.05 -1.84 -4.52
CA SER A 56 -7.86 -2.12 -3.33
C SER A 56 -9.02 -1.13 -3.16
N VAL A 57 -8.79 0.17 -3.39
CA VAL A 57 -9.88 1.18 -3.36
C VAL A 57 -10.93 0.90 -4.43
N ARG A 58 -10.51 0.47 -5.64
CA ARG A 58 -11.46 0.12 -6.71
C ARG A 58 -12.25 -1.13 -6.40
N GLU A 59 -11.64 -2.13 -5.77
CA GLU A 59 -12.33 -3.35 -5.34
C GLU A 59 -13.41 -3.03 -4.30
N VAL A 60 -13.05 -2.29 -3.24
CA VAL A 60 -14.01 -1.83 -2.22
C VAL A 60 -15.14 -1.01 -2.85
N ARG A 61 -14.82 -0.09 -3.78
CA ARG A 61 -15.84 0.70 -4.49
C ARG A 61 -16.77 -0.17 -5.35
N SER A 62 -16.22 -1.18 -6.03
CA SER A 62 -17.00 -2.09 -6.86
C SER A 62 -17.99 -2.86 -6.00
N THR A 63 -17.50 -3.48 -4.92
CA THR A 63 -18.34 -4.20 -3.97
C THR A 63 -19.41 -3.29 -3.36
N ALA A 64 -19.04 -2.08 -2.91
CA ALA A 64 -20.01 -1.13 -2.37
C ALA A 64 -21.08 -0.75 -3.40
N SER A 65 -20.70 -0.54 -4.67
CA SER A 65 -21.64 -0.24 -5.76
C SER A 65 -22.58 -1.40 -6.05
N ASP A 66 -22.05 -2.63 -6.06
CA ASP A 66 -22.83 -3.85 -6.30
C ASP A 66 -23.89 -4.05 -5.20
N TYR A 67 -23.50 -3.88 -3.94
CA TYR A 67 -24.43 -3.94 -2.81
C TYR A 67 -25.42 -2.79 -2.83
N ALA A 68 -25.01 -1.57 -3.16
CA ALA A 68 -25.90 -0.41 -3.25
C ALA A 68 -26.96 -0.54 -4.36
N ALA A 69 -26.62 -1.21 -5.46
CA ALA A 69 -27.54 -1.45 -6.58
C ALA A 69 -28.49 -2.65 -6.35
N TRP A 70 -28.26 -3.44 -5.31
CA TRP A 70 -29.05 -4.65 -5.06
C TRP A 70 -30.42 -4.30 -4.45
N ASP A 71 -31.50 -4.84 -5.02
CA ASP A 71 -32.87 -4.59 -4.58
C ASP A 71 -33.08 -4.84 -3.07
N ASP A 72 -32.55 -5.95 -2.55
CA ASP A 72 -32.66 -6.30 -1.13
C ASP A 72 -31.97 -5.28 -0.21
N SER A 73 -30.83 -4.72 -0.63
CA SER A 73 -30.15 -3.64 0.09
C SER A 73 -31.01 -2.37 0.14
N CYS A 74 -31.69 -2.05 -0.96
CA CYS A 74 -32.57 -0.88 -1.03
C CYS A 74 -33.81 -1.05 -0.14
N VAL A 75 -34.34 -2.27 -0.04
CA VAL A 75 -35.42 -2.61 0.90
C VAL A 75 -34.91 -2.52 2.34
N TYR A 76 -33.75 -3.10 2.63
CA TYR A 76 -33.14 -3.13 3.95
C TYR A 76 -32.89 -1.72 4.53
N ILE A 77 -32.44 -0.76 3.71
CA ILE A 77 -32.27 0.63 4.17
C ILE A 77 -33.59 1.25 4.66
N LYS A 78 -34.73 0.88 4.06
CA LYS A 78 -36.05 1.42 4.43
C LYS A 78 -36.68 0.66 5.59
N GLU A 79 -36.49 -0.65 5.62
CA GLU A 79 -37.05 -1.54 6.62
C GLU A 79 -35.99 -2.58 6.99
N PRO A 80 -35.13 -2.30 8.00
CA PRO A 80 -34.08 -3.23 8.41
C PRO A 80 -34.66 -4.52 9.00
N TYR A 81 -34.12 -5.67 8.61
CA TYR A 81 -34.53 -6.98 9.13
C TYR A 81 -33.32 -7.92 9.39
N PRO A 82 -33.32 -8.71 10.48
CA PRO A 82 -32.14 -9.49 10.92
C PRO A 82 -31.65 -10.55 9.94
N GLU A 83 -32.54 -11.11 9.11
CA GLU A 83 -32.20 -12.14 8.13
C GLU A 83 -31.25 -11.59 7.04
N TYR A 84 -31.37 -10.30 6.69
CA TYR A 84 -30.45 -9.65 5.76
C TYR A 84 -29.03 -9.61 6.32
N GLU A 85 -28.87 -9.17 7.58
CA GLU A 85 -27.56 -9.06 8.22
C GLU A 85 -26.86 -10.41 8.35
N SER A 86 -27.59 -11.42 8.80
CA SER A 86 -27.04 -12.77 9.01
C SER A 86 -26.69 -13.51 7.71
N SER A 87 -27.40 -13.23 6.62
CA SER A 87 -27.13 -13.83 5.31
C SER A 87 -26.02 -13.11 4.52
N ASN A 88 -25.94 -11.79 4.61
CA ASN A 88 -25.00 -10.98 3.83
C ASN A 88 -23.69 -10.67 4.57
N TYR A 89 -23.71 -10.54 5.89
CA TYR A 89 -22.55 -10.15 6.70
C TYR A 89 -22.11 -11.22 7.71
N SER A 90 -22.27 -12.48 7.30
CA SER A 90 -21.59 -13.60 7.96
C SER A 90 -20.07 -13.45 7.87
N TRP A 91 -19.33 -14.09 8.78
CA TRP A 91 -17.86 -14.12 8.74
C TRP A 91 -17.34 -14.60 7.36
N SER A 92 -17.92 -15.66 6.79
CA SER A 92 -17.53 -16.15 5.47
C SER A 92 -17.77 -15.13 4.35
N SER A 93 -18.86 -14.35 4.44
CA SER A 93 -19.18 -13.32 3.44
C SER A 93 -18.17 -12.17 3.50
N ILE A 94 -17.90 -11.67 4.72
CA ILE A 94 -16.93 -10.60 4.98
C ILE A 94 -15.52 -11.01 4.55
N GLN A 95 -15.12 -12.25 4.86
CA GLN A 95 -13.85 -12.81 4.40
C GLN A 95 -13.76 -12.85 2.87
N GLY A 96 -14.86 -13.15 2.18
CA GLY A 96 -14.89 -13.19 0.72
C GLY A 96 -14.67 -11.84 0.04
N ILE A 97 -15.15 -10.75 0.65
CA ILE A 97 -15.01 -9.39 0.11
C ILE A 97 -13.80 -8.61 0.65
N HIS A 98 -13.04 -9.19 1.59
CA HIS A 98 -11.78 -8.64 2.12
C HIS A 98 -11.89 -7.22 2.71
N VAL A 99 -12.98 -6.93 3.43
CA VAL A 99 -13.15 -5.65 4.14
C VAL A 99 -13.28 -5.88 5.64
N ASN A 100 -12.72 -4.97 6.43
CA ASN A 100 -12.88 -5.01 7.88
C ASN A 100 -14.23 -4.45 8.32
N THR A 101 -14.74 -3.43 7.63
CA THR A 101 -15.91 -2.65 8.08
C THR A 101 -16.91 -2.51 6.96
N VAL A 102 -18.19 -2.69 7.29
CA VAL A 102 -19.32 -2.38 6.41
C VAL A 102 -20.25 -1.41 7.13
N ILE A 103 -20.65 -0.35 6.42
CA ILE A 103 -21.53 0.70 6.93
C ILE A 103 -22.60 0.97 5.87
N TYR A 104 -23.87 0.86 6.27
CA TYR A 104 -25.01 1.33 5.49
C TYR A 104 -25.48 2.66 6.03
N LEU A 105 -25.64 3.63 5.14
CA LEU A 105 -26.18 4.94 5.43
C LEU A 105 -27.55 5.09 4.77
N ASP A 106 -28.44 5.85 5.40
CA ASP A 106 -29.67 6.32 4.75
C ASP A 106 -29.41 7.57 3.88
N GLN A 107 -30.48 8.21 3.40
CA GLN A 107 -30.39 9.40 2.54
C GLN A 107 -29.94 10.67 3.29
N ASP A 108 -29.97 10.66 4.62
CA ASP A 108 -29.56 11.75 5.49
C ASP A 108 -28.16 11.47 6.10
N ASP A 109 -27.38 10.58 5.48
CA ASP A 109 -26.06 10.10 5.93
C ASP A 109 -26.06 9.49 7.33
N THR A 110 -27.21 9.04 7.81
CA THR A 110 -27.33 8.42 9.13
C THR A 110 -27.06 6.92 9.03
N PRO A 111 -26.21 6.35 9.90
CA PRO A 111 -25.90 4.93 9.86
C PRO A 111 -27.11 4.06 10.24
N VAL A 112 -27.57 3.24 9.31
CA VAL A 112 -28.64 2.24 9.48
C VAL A 112 -28.08 0.92 10.00
N PHE A 113 -26.88 0.55 9.54
CA PHE A 113 -26.19 -0.67 9.96
C PHE A 113 -24.68 -0.48 9.94
N THR A 114 -24.01 -1.06 10.93
CA THR A 114 -22.55 -1.08 11.01
C THR A 114 -22.07 -2.41 11.54
N THR A 115 -21.05 -2.97 10.91
CA THR A 115 -20.33 -4.12 11.46
C THR A 115 -18.84 -4.00 11.19
N GLU A 116 -18.03 -4.53 12.10
CA GLU A 116 -16.59 -4.57 11.97
C GLU A 116 -16.07 -5.94 12.36
N PHE A 117 -15.07 -6.43 11.62
CA PHE A 117 -14.39 -7.67 11.84
C PHE A 117 -12.88 -7.47 11.79
N ASP A 118 -12.19 -8.15 12.70
CA ASP A 118 -10.77 -8.40 12.58
C ASP A 118 -10.56 -9.53 11.57
N LEU A 119 -9.95 -9.21 10.43
CA LEU A 119 -9.72 -10.17 9.35
C LEU A 119 -8.64 -11.21 9.68
N GLU A 120 -7.77 -10.97 10.65
CA GLU A 120 -6.73 -11.92 11.08
C GLU A 120 -7.32 -12.98 12.03
N THR A 121 -8.15 -12.54 12.98
CA THR A 121 -8.72 -13.43 14.02
C THR A 121 -10.11 -13.96 13.67
N GLY A 122 -10.79 -13.33 12.71
CA GLY A 122 -12.18 -13.63 12.34
C GLY A 122 -13.21 -13.23 13.40
N THR A 123 -12.81 -12.38 14.35
CA THR A 123 -13.69 -11.94 15.43
C THR A 123 -14.45 -10.69 15.02
N LYS A 124 -15.76 -10.68 15.30
CA LYS A 124 -16.57 -9.48 15.19
C LYS A 124 -16.17 -8.53 16.31
N LEU A 125 -15.78 -7.31 15.96
CA LEU A 125 -15.47 -6.28 16.93
C LEU A 125 -16.77 -5.65 17.42
N GLU A 126 -16.94 -5.59 18.74
CA GLU A 126 -18.11 -4.94 19.35
C GLU A 126 -17.86 -3.42 19.47
N GLY A 127 -18.91 -2.65 19.18
CA GLY A 127 -18.89 -1.19 19.29
C GLY A 127 -18.99 -0.48 17.95
N GLU A 128 -18.93 0.84 18.02
CA GLU A 128 -18.96 1.71 16.84
C GLU A 128 -17.61 1.66 16.12
N PRO A 129 -17.56 1.36 14.81
CA PRO A 129 -16.31 1.28 14.09
C PRO A 129 -15.54 2.61 14.13
N PRO A 130 -14.21 2.61 14.33
CA PRO A 130 -13.41 3.83 14.28
C PRO A 130 -13.61 4.63 12.99
N LEU A 131 -13.88 3.93 11.88
CA LEU A 131 -14.18 4.54 10.58
C LEU A 131 -15.44 5.41 10.63
N LEU A 132 -16.50 5.01 11.34
CA LEU A 132 -17.73 5.80 11.45
C LEU A 132 -17.47 7.14 12.14
N ARG A 133 -16.60 7.14 13.16
CA ARG A 133 -16.14 8.37 13.83
C ARG A 133 -15.31 9.26 12.91
N ALA A 134 -14.50 8.66 12.03
CA ALA A 134 -13.76 9.42 11.04
C ALA A 134 -14.71 10.04 9.99
N LEU A 135 -15.74 9.32 9.55
CA LEU A 135 -16.72 9.81 8.58
C LEU A 135 -17.55 10.98 9.12
N SER A 136 -17.99 10.91 10.38
CA SER A 136 -18.72 12.03 11.02
C SER A 136 -17.88 13.31 11.18
N ALA A 137 -16.55 13.21 11.11
CA ALA A 137 -15.65 14.37 11.10
C ALA A 137 -15.53 15.06 9.72
N TYR A 138 -16.06 14.45 8.65
CA TYR A 138 -16.07 15.01 7.29
C TYR A 138 -17.51 15.27 6.82
N PRO A 139 -18.09 16.45 7.13
CA PRO A 139 -19.42 16.80 6.64
C PRO A 139 -19.38 17.07 5.13
N GLY A 140 -19.98 16.17 4.34
CA GLY A 140 -20.09 16.31 2.89
C GLY A 140 -19.72 15.06 2.07
N LEU A 141 -20.00 13.87 2.60
CA LEU A 141 -20.24 12.72 1.73
C LEU A 141 -21.50 12.95 0.87
#